data_AF-A0A0W8EL45-F1
#
_entry.id   AF-A0A0W8EL45-F1
#
_cell.length_a   1.000
_cell.length_b   1.000
_cell.length_c   1.000
_cell.angle_alpha   90.00
_cell.angle_beta   90.00
_cell.angle_gamma   90.00
#
_symmetry.space_group_name_H-M   'P 1'
#
loop_
_entity.id
_entity.type
_entity.pdbx_description
1 polymer ?
#
loop_
_entity_poly.entity_id
_entity_poly.type
_entity_poly.pdbx_seq_one_letter_code
_entity_poly.pdbx_strand_id
1 'polypeptide(L)' 'MAPQYRQRRVGSALLQALVAALRGKGVDTIRLSVSPENAPARALYRNYGFTVIATEPGYFGEGQDRLIMILRI' A
#
# COMPACT_ATOMS: atom_id res chain seq x y z
N MET A 1 -18.00 8.14 9.87
CA MET A 1 -18.02 7.26 8.67
C MET A 1 -18.43 8.10 7.47
N ALA A 2 -17.54 8.34 6.52
CA ALA A 2 -17.86 9.05 5.25
C ALA A 2 -17.72 8.04 4.09
N PRO A 3 -18.83 7.46 3.58
CA PRO A 3 -18.79 6.33 2.65
C PRO A 3 -18.55 6.69 1.17
N GLN A 4 -18.06 7.89 0.86
CA GLN A 4 -18.20 8.46 -0.50
C GLN A 4 -16.89 8.80 -1.22
N TYR A 5 -15.73 8.76 -0.56
CA TYR A 5 -14.44 8.96 -1.25
C TYR A 5 -13.90 7.63 -1.78
N ARG A 6 -14.64 7.00 -2.70
CA ARG A 6 -14.08 5.98 -3.63
C ARG A 6 -13.17 6.66 -4.64
N GLN A 7 -12.14 7.35 -4.15
CA GLN A 7 -11.14 7.99 -4.97
C GLN A 7 -10.08 6.96 -5.37
N ARG A 8 -10.45 6.04 -6.27
CA ARG A 8 -9.52 5.14 -6.97
C ARG A 8 -8.34 5.88 -7.63
N ARG A 9 -8.43 7.20 -7.82
CA ARG A 9 -7.38 8.03 -8.41
C ARG A 9 -6.49 8.76 -7.40
N VAL A 10 -6.97 9.01 -6.17
CA VAL A 10 -6.17 9.73 -5.16
C VAL A 10 -5.11 8.83 -4.55
N GLY A 11 -5.44 7.56 -4.27
CA GLY A 11 -4.46 6.58 -3.78
C GLY A 11 -3.30 6.38 -4.76
N SER A 12 -3.60 6.27 -6.06
CA SER A 12 -2.58 6.11 -7.12
C SER A 12 -1.73 7.36 -7.30
N ALA A 13 -2.34 8.55 -7.31
CA ALA A 13 -1.62 9.82 -7.46
C ALA A 13 -0.68 10.09 -6.28
N LEU A 14 -1.14 9.82 -5.04
CA LEU A 14 -0.30 9.92 -3.85
C LEU A 14 0.86 8.94 -3.88
N LEU A 15 0.61 7.68 -4.26
CA LEU A 15 1.65 6.66 -4.35
C LEU A 15 2.69 7.01 -5.42
N GLN A 16 2.25 7.51 -6.58
CA GLN A 16 3.14 7.94 -7.65
C GLN A 16 3.99 9.14 -7.24
N ALA A 17 3.39 10.15 -6.59
CA ALA A 17 4.13 11.31 -6.06
C ALA A 17 5.15 10.89 -4.99
N LEU A 18 4.77 9.95 -4.10
CA LEU A 18 5.66 9.41 -3.08
C LEU A 18 6.85 8.67 -3.71
N VAL A 19 6.60 7.76 -4.65
CA VAL A 19 7.66 7.02 -5.37
C VAL A 19 8.61 7.98 -6.07
N ALA A 20 8.08 8.99 -6.78
CA ALA A 20 8.89 10.00 -7.46
C ALA A 20 9.75 10.82 -6.48
N ALA A 21 9.19 11.22 -5.34
CA ALA A 21 9.91 11.95 -4.31
C ALA A 21 11.00 11.12 -3.62
N LEU A 22 10.78 9.81 -3.45
CA LEU A 22 11.71 8.89 -2.78
C LEU A 22 12.88 8.47 -3.68
N ARG A 23 12.65 8.31 -4.99
CA ARG A 23 13.73 8.07 -5.96
C ARG A 23 14.80 9.16 -5.97
N GLY A 24 14.39 10.41 -5.78
CA GLY A 24 15.32 11.55 -5.67
C GLY A 24 16.11 11.61 -4.36
N LYS A 25 15.82 10.73 -3.38
CA LYS A 25 16.40 10.76 -2.03
C LYS A 25 17.27 9.53 -1.70
N GLY A 26 17.53 8.66 -2.67
CA GLY A 26 18.34 7.45 -2.45
C GLY A 26 17.65 6.40 -1.56
N VAL A 27 16.31 6.35 -1.58
CA VAL A 27 15.57 5.31 -0.88
C VAL A 27 15.46 4.08 -1.78
N ASP A 28 15.93 2.93 -1.31
CA ASP A 28 15.94 1.70 -2.11
C ASP A 28 14.63 0.90 -2.03
N THR A 29 13.82 1.12 -0.99
CA THR A 29 12.62 0.30 -0.74
C THR A 29 11.52 1.08 -0.03
N ILE A 30 10.29 0.92 -0.52
CA ILE A 30 9.06 1.43 0.08
C ILE A 30 8.31 0.26 0.70
N ARG A 31 7.95 0.36 1.99
CA ARG A 31 7.12 -0.63 2.70
C ARG A 31 5.75 -0.03 3.04
N LEU A 32 4.69 -0.82 2.86
CA LEU A 32 3.33 -0.46 3.26
C LEU A 32 2.56 -1.65 3.82
N SER A 33 1.48 -1.39 4.55
CA SER A 33 0.56 -2.40 5.05
C SER A 33 -0.84 -2.20 4.45
N VAL A 34 -1.50 -3.28 4.04
CA VAL A 34 -2.84 -3.26 3.45
C VAL A 34 -3.70 -4.36 4.06
N SER A 35 -4.99 -4.11 4.29
CA SER A 35 -5.89 -5.17 4.75
C SER A 35 -6.03 -6.26 3.67
N PRO A 36 -6.02 -7.56 4.02
CA PRO A 36 -6.21 -8.65 3.07
C PRO A 36 -7.56 -8.55 2.34
N GLU A 37 -8.58 -8.01 3.00
CA GLU A 37 -9.92 -7.81 2.46
C GLU A 37 -10.02 -6.63 1.47
N ASN A 38 -9.04 -5.71 1.48
CA ASN A 38 -9.03 -4.58 0.57
C ASN A 38 -8.45 -4.97 -0.81
N ALA A 39 -9.20 -5.81 -1.54
CA ALA A 39 -8.84 -6.28 -2.87
C ALA A 39 -8.51 -5.14 -3.87
N PRO A 40 -9.24 -4.01 -3.92
CA PRO A 40 -8.89 -2.89 -4.80
C PRO A 40 -7.52 -2.29 -4.51
N ALA A 41 -7.17 -2.08 -3.24
CA ALA A 41 -5.86 -1.55 -2.85
C ALA A 41 -4.73 -2.56 -3.15
N ARG A 42 -4.96 -3.84 -2.88
CA ARG A 42 -3.99 -4.90 -3.22
C ARG A 42 -3.70 -4.95 -4.72
N ALA A 43 -4.73 -4.86 -5.56
CA ALA A 43 -4.56 -4.83 -7.01
C ALA A 43 -3.79 -3.57 -7.45
N LEU A 44 -4.11 -2.41 -6.87
CA LEU A 44 -3.37 -1.17 -7.13
C LEU A 44 -1.88 -1.31 -6.80
N TYR A 45 -1.54 -1.75 -5.59
CA TYR A 45 -0.14 -1.89 -5.18
C TYR A 45 0.61 -2.91 -6.04
N ARG A 46 -0.02 -4.05 -6.37
CA ARG A 46 0.57 -5.04 -7.29
C ARG A 46 0.85 -4.45 -8.67
N ASN A 47 -0.06 -3.64 -9.22
CA ASN A 47 0.16 -2.97 -10.51
C ASN A 47 1.32 -1.97 -10.48
N TYR A 48 1.61 -1.37 -9.31
CA TYR A 48 2.79 -0.51 -9.11
C TYR A 48 4.09 -1.30 -8.85
N GLY A 49 4.04 -2.64 -8.83
CA GLY A 49 5.20 -3.51 -8.60
C GLY A 49 5.43 -3.89 -7.13
N PHE A 50 4.50 -3.56 -6.22
CA PHE A 50 4.61 -4.01 -4.84
C PHE A 50 4.40 -5.52 -4.74
N THR A 51 5.21 -6.17 -3.90
CA THR A 51 5.16 -7.60 -3.61
C THR A 51 4.82 -7.82 -2.15
N VAL A 52 4.01 -8.84 -1.84
CA VAL A 52 3.71 -9.21 -0.44
C VAL A 52 4.92 -9.94 0.14
N ILE A 53 5.38 -9.51 1.31
CA ILE A 53 6.51 -10.14 2.01
C ILE A 53 6.12 -10.80 3.32
N ALA A 54 5.03 -10.35 3.94
CA ALA A 54 4.54 -10.90 5.20
C ALA A 54 3.04 -10.67 5.36
N THR A 55 2.43 -11.45 6.23
CA THR A 55 1.10 -11.20 6.79
C THR A 55 1.27 -11.04 8.28
N GLU A 56 0.91 -9.87 8.82
CA GLU A 56 0.96 -9.58 10.25
C GLU A 56 -0.47 -9.68 10.80
N PRO A 57 -0.81 -10.77 11.52
CA PRO A 57 -2.10 -10.92 12.14
C PRO A 57 -2.25 -9.92 13.28
N GLY A 58 -3.43 -9.34 13.40
CA GLY A 58 -3.75 -8.41 14.48
C GLY A 58 -2.88 -7.14 14.54
N TYR A 59 -2.35 -6.66 13.41
CA TYR A 59 -1.45 -5.49 13.36
C TYR A 59 -2.02 -4.24 14.05
N PHE A 60 -3.35 -4.09 14.07
CA PHE A 60 -4.06 -3.02 14.77
C PHE A 60 -5.06 -3.54 15.84
N GLY A 61 -4.97 -4.81 16.22
CA GLY A 61 -5.90 -5.50 17.13
C GLY A 61 -6.63 -6.68 16.48
N GLU A 62 -7.43 -7.39 17.27
CA GLU A 62 -8.09 -8.64 16.86
C GLU A 62 -8.89 -8.50 15.56
N GLY A 63 -8.66 -9.41 14.60
CA GLY A 63 -9.29 -9.38 13.27
C GLY A 63 -8.78 -8.31 12.31
N GLN A 64 -7.78 -7.49 12.70
CA GLN A 64 -7.23 -6.43 11.86
C GLN A 64 -5.90 -6.83 11.20
N ASP A 65 -5.92 -7.97 10.52
CA ASP A 65 -4.76 -8.50 9.82
C ASP A 65 -4.29 -7.58 8.70
N ARG A 66 -2.99 -7.56 8.45
CA ARG A 66 -2.38 -6.75 7.40
C ARG A 66 -1.39 -7.56 6.57
N LEU A 67 -1.49 -7.41 5.26
CA LEU A 67 -0.44 -7.79 4.33
C LEU A 67 0.61 -6.69 4.30
N ILE A 68 1.86 -7.06 4.54
CA ILE A 68 3.00 -6.16 4.37
C ILE A 68 3.53 -6.32 2.96
N MET A 69 3.61 -5.21 2.24
CA MET A 69 4.08 -5.17 0.86
C MET A 69 5.28 -4.24 0.71
N ILE A 70 6.19 -4.61 -0.19
CA ILE A 70 7.35 -3.78 -0.53
C ILE A 70 7.46 -3.51 -2.03
N LEU A 71 7.95 -2.33 -2.38
CA LEU A 71 8.41 -1.97 -3.72
C LEU A 71 9.87 -1.54 -3.62
N ARG A 72 10.74 -2.16 -4.43
CA ARG A 72 12.12 -1.70 -4.62
C ARG A 72 12.12 -0.69 -5.77
N ILE A 73 12.71 0.49 -5.58
CA ILE A 73 12.58 1.63 -6.52
C ILE A 73 13.89 2.08 -7.12
#